data_AF-A0A7C3UZA7-F1
#
_entry.id   AF-A0A7C3UZA7-F1
#
_cell.length_a   1.000
_cell.length_b   1.000
_cell.length_c   1.000
_cell.angle_alpha   90.00
_cell.angle_beta   90.00
_cell.angle_gamma   90.00
#
_symmetry.space_group_name_H-M   'P 1'
#
loop_
_entity.id
_entity.type
_entity.pdbx_description
1 polymer ?
#
loop_
_entity_poly.entity_id
_entity_poly.type
_entity_poly.pdbx_seq_one_letter_code
_entity_poly.pdbx_strand_id
1 'polypeptide(L)' 'MATRKIGILGTGVYVPKRVLTNKDLEKMVNTNNDWILERTGIAERRIAAPEENTVTMAVAAARQALEAAGLAPQD' A
#
# COMPACT_ATOMS: atom_id res chain seq x y z
N MET A 1 18.48 31.24 16.76
CA MET A 1 17.27 30.85 15.99
C MET A 1 16.60 29.70 16.71
N ALA A 2 15.28 29.72 16.86
CA ALA A 2 14.55 28.63 17.52
C ALA A 2 14.43 27.42 16.58
N THR A 3 14.66 26.21 17.11
CA THR A 3 14.57 24.97 16.33
C THR A 3 13.11 24.64 16.01
N ARG A 4 12.72 24.67 14.73
CA ARG A 4 11.41 24.16 14.29
C ARG A 4 11.41 22.64 14.38
N LYS A 5 10.45 22.08 15.14
CA LYS A 5 10.22 20.64 15.20
C LYS A 5 9.39 20.22 13.99
N ILE A 6 9.84 19.18 13.30
CA ILE A 6 9.12 18.52 12.20
C ILE A 6 8.73 17.12 12.64
N GLY A 7 7.62 16.60 12.12
CA GLY A 7 7.11 15.28 12.45
C GLY A 7 6.07 14.78 11.46
N ILE A 8 5.73 13.50 11.54
CA ILE A 8 4.65 12.89 10.76
C ILE A 8 3.35 13.15 11.50
N LEU A 9 2.47 13.95 10.89
CA LEU A 9 1.19 14.34 11.50
C LEU A 9 0.07 13.34 11.24
N GLY A 10 0.17 12.58 10.14
CA GLY A 10 -0.79 11.55 9.76
C GLY A 10 -0.22 10.64 8.68
N THR A 11 -0.79 9.45 8.56
CA THR A 11 -0.49 8.49 7.47
C THR A 11 -1.80 7.95 6.91
N GLY A 12 -1.77 7.53 5.66
CA GLY A 12 -2.92 6.95 4.98
C GLY A 12 -2.47 5.88 4.02
N VAL A 13 -3.33 4.88 3.80
CA VAL A 13 -2.97 3.71 3.01
C VAL A 13 -4.08 3.35 2.05
N TYR A 14 -3.70 3.16 0.80
CA TYR A 14 -4.59 2.56 -0.19
C TYR A 14 -3.99 1.26 -0.69
N VAL A 15 -4.80 0.22 -0.70
CA VAL A 15 -4.39 -1.10 -1.15
C VAL A 15 -5.45 -1.62 -2.13
N PRO A 16 -5.07 -2.02 -3.36
CA PRO A 16 -6.00 -2.61 -4.31
C PRO A 16 -6.77 -3.79 -3.73
N LYS A 17 -8.01 -3.96 -4.19
CA LYS A 17 -8.92 -4.99 -3.66
C LYS A 17 -8.55 -6.40 -4.08
N ARG A 18 -7.97 -6.58 -5.27
CA ARG A 18 -7.66 -7.90 -5.81
C ARG A 18 -6.46 -8.50 -5.09
N VAL A 19 -6.70 -9.58 -4.37
CA VAL A 19 -5.67 -10.40 -3.71
C VAL A 19 -5.12 -11.43 -4.69
N LEU A 20 -3.80 -11.60 -4.70
CA LEU A 20 -3.09 -12.68 -5.36
C LEU A 20 -2.29 -13.44 -4.29
N THR A 21 -2.74 -14.64 -3.95
CA THR A 21 -2.10 -15.48 -2.94
C THR A 21 -0.89 -16.21 -3.51
N ASN A 22 -0.03 -16.76 -2.66
CA ASN A 22 1.05 -17.63 -3.13
C ASN A 22 0.54 -18.86 -3.89
N LYS A 23 -0.60 -19.43 -3.47
CA LYS A 23 -1.26 -20.55 -4.16
C LYS A 23 -1.75 -20.20 -5.56
N ASP A 24 -2.10 -18.93 -5.80
CA ASP A 24 -2.43 -18.47 -7.13
C ASP A 24 -1.17 -18.28 -7.98
N LEU A 25 -0.09 -17.79 -7.36
CA LEU A 25 1.19 -17.58 -8.03
C LEU A 25 1.85 -18.89 -8.47
N GLU A 26 1.71 -19.96 -7.69
CA GLU A 26 2.10 -21.33 -8.03
C GLU A 26 1.55 -21.81 -9.38
N LYS A 27 0.36 -21.33 -9.77
CA LYS A 27 -0.29 -21.69 -11.04
C LYS A 27 0.26 -20.89 -12.22
N MET A 28 1.03 -19.84 -11.97
CA MET A 28 1.51 -18.89 -12.98
C MET A 28 3.01 -19.06 -13.25
N VAL A 29 3.78 -19.49 -12.25
CA VAL A 29 5.24 -19.65 -12.33
C VAL A 29 5.69 -20.86 -11.51
N ASN A 30 6.85 -21.42 -11.82
CA ASN A 30 7.41 -22.56 -11.08
C ASN A 30 7.94 -22.12 -9.70
N THR A 31 7.06 -22.09 -8.71
CA THR A 31 7.34 -21.70 -7.31
C THR A 31 6.42 -22.47 -6.35
N ASN A 32 6.57 -22.27 -5.04
CA ASN A 32 5.63 -22.76 -4.03
C ASN A 32 5.57 -21.83 -2.80
N ASN A 33 4.47 -21.94 -2.04
CA ASN A 33 4.18 -21.11 -0.89
C ASN A 33 5.28 -21.13 0.16
N ASP A 34 5.79 -22.31 0.50
CA ASP A 34 6.77 -22.48 1.58
C ASP A 34 8.08 -21.80 1.20
N TRP A 35 8.54 -22.00 -0.04
CA TRP A 35 9.74 -21.35 -0.58
C TRP A 35 9.60 -19.82 -0.61
N ILE A 36 8.43 -19.29 -1.00
CA ILE A 36 8.17 -17.85 -1.02
C ILE A 36 8.19 -17.29 0.40
N LEU A 37 7.46 -17.94 1.32
CA LEU A 37 7.31 -17.46 2.68
C LEU A 37 8.64 -17.50 3.44
N GLU A 38 9.39 -18.60 3.36
CA GLU A 38 10.68 -18.75 4.03
C GLU A 38 11.70 -17.71 3.58
N ARG A 39 11.72 -17.36 2.29
CA ARG A 39 12.71 -16.44 1.74
C ARG A 39 12.32 -14.98 1.79
N THR A 40 11.02 -14.67 1.73
CA THR A 40 10.54 -13.29 1.54
C THR A 40 9.58 -12.83 2.62
N GLY A 41 8.98 -13.74 3.39
CA GLY A 41 7.90 -13.43 4.33
C GLY A 41 6.57 -13.04 3.67
N ILE A 42 6.45 -13.12 2.33
CA ILE A 42 5.26 -12.68 1.60
C ILE A 42 4.24 -13.82 1.55
N ALA A 43 3.05 -13.60 2.10
CA ALA A 43 1.91 -14.53 2.01
C ALA A 43 0.96 -14.20 0.85
N GLU A 44 0.77 -12.91 0.58
CA GLU A 44 -0.11 -12.41 -0.49
C GLU A 44 0.42 -11.08 -1.04
N ARG A 45 -0.06 -10.73 -2.24
CA ARG A 45 0.11 -9.39 -2.80
C ARG A 45 -1.20 -8.90 -3.41
N ARG A 46 -1.21 -7.62 -3.80
CA ARG A 46 -2.40 -6.92 -4.28
C ARG A 46 -2.15 -6.44 -5.70
N ILE A 47 -3.14 -6.61 -6.55
CA ILE A 47 -3.07 -6.30 -7.98
C ILE A 47 -4.03 -5.15 -8.28
N ALA A 48 -3.52 -4.10 -8.89
CA ALA A 48 -4.34 -2.98 -9.34
C ALA A 48 -5.36 -3.43 -10.40
N ALA A 49 -6.58 -2.92 -10.30
CA ALA A 49 -7.61 -3.03 -11.31
C ALA A 49 -7.27 -2.14 -12.53
N PRO A 50 -7.87 -2.38 -13.71
CA PRO A 50 -7.58 -1.59 -14.91
C PRO A 50 -7.80 -0.08 -14.76
N GLU A 51 -8.73 0.33 -13.91
CA GLU A 51 -9.05 1.72 -13.58
C GLU A 51 -8.13 2.32 -12.50
N GLU A 52 -7.35 1.50 -11.80
CA GLU A 52 -6.42 1.93 -10.76
C GLU A 52 -5.05 2.22 -11.35
N ASN A 53 -4.53 3.40 -11.04
CA ASN A 53 -3.16 3.83 -11.38
C ASN A 53 -2.50 4.53 -10.19
N THR A 54 -1.21 4.87 -10.34
CA THR A 54 -0.42 5.54 -9.30
C THR A 54 -1.11 6.77 -8.72
N VAL A 55 -1.71 7.62 -9.56
CA VAL A 55 -2.38 8.85 -9.13
C VAL A 55 -3.64 8.54 -8.33
N THR A 56 -4.51 7.66 -8.83
CA THR A 56 -5.76 7.32 -8.14
C THR A 56 -5.52 6.72 -6.75
N MET A 57 -4.53 5.81 -6.64
CA MET A 57 -4.16 5.19 -5.37
C MET A 57 -3.50 6.18 -4.42
N ALA A 58 -2.60 7.03 -4.92
CA ALA A 58 -1.95 8.07 -4.12
C ALA A 58 -2.96 9.11 -3.61
N VAL A 59 -3.92 9.52 -4.42
CA VAL A 59 -5.00 10.44 -4.01
C VAL A 59 -5.86 9.80 -2.92
N ALA A 60 -6.21 8.52 -3.05
CA ALA A 60 -6.97 7.81 -2.02
C ALA A 60 -6.20 7.72 -0.69
N ALA A 61 -4.91 7.37 -0.73
CA ALA A 61 -4.06 7.33 0.45
C ALA A 61 -3.84 8.73 1.07
N ALA A 62 -3.64 9.76 0.24
CA ALA A 62 -3.44 11.14 0.70
C ALA A 62 -4.69 11.70 1.40
N ARG A 63 -5.90 11.39 0.91
CA ARG A 63 -7.15 11.78 1.57
C ARG A 63 -7.24 11.20 2.99
N GLN A 64 -6.90 9.92 3.17
CA GLN A 64 -6.84 9.30 4.49
C GLN A 64 -5.75 9.91 5.38
N ALA A 65 -4.58 10.25 4.80
CA ALA A 65 -3.49 10.86 5.55
C ALA A 65 -3.85 12.27 6.07
N LEU A 66 -4.54 13.07 5.24
CA LEU A 66 -5.06 14.38 5.61
C LEU A 66 -6.12 14.27 6.70
N GLU A 67 -7.04 13.32 6.56
CA GLU A 67 -8.06 13.02 7.58
C GLU A 67 -7.40 12.62 8.91
N ALA A 68 -6.42 11.71 8.88
CA ALA A 68 -5.67 11.28 10.06
C ALA A 68 -4.86 12.42 10.71
N ALA A 69 -4.39 13.39 9.91
CA ALA A 69 -3.70 14.57 10.40
C ALA A 69 -4.64 15.69 10.86
N GLY A 70 -5.95 15.59 10.62
CA GLY A 70 -6.92 16.64 10.87
C GLY A 70 -6.72 17.88 10.00
N LEU A 71 -6.18 17.72 8.79
CA LEU A 71 -5.87 18.79 7.84
C LEU A 71 -6.82 18.79 6.64
N ALA A 72 -7.03 19.96 6.08
CA ALA A 72 -7.72 20.15 4.82
C ALA A 72 -6.75 20.07 3.62
N PRO A 73 -7.25 19.83 2.39
CA PRO A 73 -6.39 19.76 1.20
C PRO A 73 -5.59 21.03 0.89
N GLN A 74 -6.01 22.19 1.42
CA GLN A 74 -5.36 23.48 1.23
C GLN A 74 -4.33 23.84 2.31
N ASP A 75 -4.18 23.02 3.36
CA ASP A 75 -3.19 23.20 4.43
C ASP A 75 -1.80 22.69 4.00
#